data_AF-A0A7C4AEZ0-F1
#
_entry.id   AF-A0A7C4AEZ0-F1
#
_cell.length_a   1.000
_cell.length_b   1.000
_cell.length_c   1.000
_cell.angle_alpha   90.00
_cell.angle_beta   90.00
_cell.angle_gamma   90.00
#
_symmetry.space_group_name_H-M   'P 1'
#
loop_
_entity.id
_entity.type
_entity.pdbx_description
1 polymer ?
#
loop_
_entity_poly.entity_id
_entity_poly.type
_entity_poly.pdbx_seq_one_letter_code
_entity_poly.pdbx_strand_id
1 'polypeptide(L)'
;MVPVLAMAVFLKRKFLNLGHYLQVAVGAVLANLPILIFDAKQGFSMLKSIIVWIPYRIAGFLGLYPKNNLSAESFRGSLAVTNEFFGKIFVLNERLWIVATLVFLLLAVIFVRKNYRKLFRDYGIFVIFLSLASVLSGVFIHGAPPIHYFLPLFSIPPVFIGIIAEKSKSRLWLVIFLFLFAFNLQGFFGHYIFYSPVKEATQEPPFVPFKLQTEIARYIVSDAKGEKFALRRVGFWDQFSEEYSQNYRYLLWYFGNEPTAEAKTSYTIYDDVSRLPLGSKNVEWFNNVAVVKRQQK
;
A
#
# COMPACT_ATOMS: atom_id res chain seq x y z
N MET A 1 -11.13 -4.26 -9.85
CA MET A 1 -11.34 -5.41 -10.76
C MET A 1 -12.80 -5.83 -10.92
N VAL A 2 -13.66 -5.77 -9.90
CA VAL A 2 -15.09 -6.15 -10.04
C VAL A 2 -15.83 -5.44 -11.18
N PRO A 3 -15.69 -4.11 -11.40
CA PRO A 3 -16.35 -3.44 -12.52
C PRO A 3 -15.83 -3.88 -13.90
N VAL A 4 -14.53 -4.18 -13.99
CA VAL A 4 -13.87 -4.72 -15.20
C VAL A 4 -14.43 -6.09 -15.53
N LEU A 5 -14.53 -6.98 -14.53
CA LEU A 5 -15.08 -8.31 -14.70
C LEU A 5 -16.56 -8.24 -15.10
N ALA A 6 -17.34 -7.36 -14.47
CA ALA A 6 -18.75 -7.15 -14.82
C ALA A 6 -18.90 -6.64 -16.27
N MET A 7 -18.11 -5.64 -16.69
CA MET A 7 -18.13 -5.14 -18.06
C MET A 7 -17.62 -6.18 -19.07
N ALA A 8 -16.57 -6.94 -18.74
CA ALA A 8 -16.05 -8.01 -19.60
C ALA A 8 -17.09 -9.12 -19.79
N VAL A 9 -17.74 -9.55 -18.71
CA VAL A 9 -18.86 -10.49 -18.74
C VAL A 9 -19.99 -9.95 -19.59
N PHE A 10 -20.43 -8.72 -19.36
CA PHE A 10 -21.56 -8.12 -20.09
C PHE A 10 -21.27 -8.00 -21.60
N LEU A 11 -20.09 -7.49 -21.96
CA LEU A 11 -19.72 -7.21 -23.34
C LEU A 11 -19.29 -8.45 -24.13
N LYS A 12 -18.81 -9.51 -23.45
CA LYS A 12 -18.37 -10.76 -24.06
C LYS A 12 -19.26 -11.96 -23.71
N ARG A 13 -20.47 -11.73 -23.17
CA ARG A 13 -21.44 -12.76 -22.75
C ARG A 13 -21.71 -13.84 -23.80
N LYS A 14 -21.61 -13.53 -25.09
CA LYS A 14 -21.80 -14.48 -26.21
C LYS A 14 -20.75 -15.60 -26.24
N PHE A 15 -19.59 -15.41 -25.61
CA PHE A 15 -18.49 -16.38 -25.54
C PHE A 15 -18.42 -17.11 -24.19
N LEU A 16 -19.31 -16.79 -23.26
CA LEU A 16 -19.29 -17.31 -21.90
C LEU A 16 -20.48 -18.25 -21.69
N ASN A 17 -20.21 -19.49 -21.26
CA ASN A 17 -21.23 -20.44 -20.85
C ASN A 17 -21.36 -20.46 -19.31
N LEU A 18 -22.39 -21.16 -18.80
CA LEU A 18 -22.62 -21.29 -17.35
C LEU A 18 -21.40 -21.84 -16.59
N GLY A 19 -20.68 -22.78 -17.22
CA GLY A 19 -19.47 -23.36 -16.64
C GLY A 19 -18.38 -22.33 -16.35
N HIS A 20 -18.14 -21.38 -17.25
CA HIS A 20 -17.17 -20.30 -17.03
C HIS A 20 -17.57 -19.40 -15.85
N TYR A 21 -18.86 -19.09 -15.71
CA TYR A 21 -19.35 -18.29 -14.58
C TYR A 21 -19.17 -19.02 -13.25
N LEU A 22 -19.50 -20.32 -13.22
CA LEU A 22 -19.29 -21.16 -12.04
C LEU A 22 -17.81 -21.25 -11.67
N GLN A 23 -16.92 -21.41 -12.63
CA GLN A 23 -15.47 -21.43 -12.39
C GLN A 23 -14.97 -20.11 -11.80
N VAL A 24 -15.41 -18.96 -12.32
CA VAL A 24 -15.04 -17.64 -11.77
C VAL A 24 -15.60 -17.47 -10.36
N ALA A 25 -16.86 -17.88 -10.12
CA ALA A 25 -17.48 -17.79 -8.80
C ALA A 25 -16.77 -18.67 -7.77
N VAL A 26 -16.51 -19.94 -8.11
CA VAL A 26 -15.78 -20.88 -7.26
C VAL A 26 -14.36 -20.37 -7.00
N GLY A 27 -13.65 -19.91 -8.03
CA GLY A 27 -12.31 -19.35 -7.88
C GLY A 27 -12.28 -18.12 -6.98
N ALA A 28 -13.24 -17.20 -7.13
CA ALA A 28 -13.35 -16.02 -6.28
C ALA A 28 -13.66 -16.37 -4.82
N VAL A 29 -14.57 -17.33 -4.59
CA VAL A 29 -14.91 -17.80 -3.23
C VAL A 29 -13.72 -18.51 -2.60
N LEU A 30 -13.05 -19.42 -3.31
CA LEU A 30 -11.90 -20.15 -2.79
C LEU A 30 -10.72 -19.23 -2.47
N ALA A 31 -10.39 -18.30 -3.38
CA ALA A 31 -9.29 -17.35 -3.17
C ALA A 31 -9.53 -16.40 -1.98
N ASN A 32 -10.79 -16.14 -1.65
CA ASN A 32 -11.17 -15.25 -0.55
C ASN A 32 -11.76 -16.00 0.66
N LEU A 33 -11.67 -17.33 0.69
CA LEU A 33 -12.33 -18.15 1.70
C LEU A 33 -11.98 -17.74 3.14
N PRO A 34 -10.70 -17.47 3.51
CA PRO A 34 -10.37 -17.02 4.86
C PRO A 34 -11.08 -15.72 5.25
N ILE A 35 -11.12 -14.74 4.34
CA ILE A 35 -11.77 -13.43 4.56
C ILE A 35 -13.28 -13.62 4.66
N LEU A 36 -13.88 -14.46 3.80
CA LEU A 36 -15.30 -14.75 3.83
C LEU A 36 -15.73 -15.45 5.12
N ILE A 37 -14.93 -16.41 5.62
CA ILE A 37 -15.19 -17.08 6.90
C ILE A 37 -15.09 -16.08 8.05
N PHE A 38 -14.04 -15.24 8.06
CA PHE A 38 -13.88 -14.21 9.08
C PHE A 38 -15.04 -13.20 9.07
N ASP A 39 -15.43 -12.72 7.89
CA ASP A 39 -16.52 -11.75 7.75
C ASP A 39 -17.88 -12.36 8.12
N ALA A 40 -18.12 -13.64 7.79
CA ALA A 40 -19.32 -14.36 8.18
C ALA A 40 -19.47 -14.42 9.71
N LYS A 41 -18.36 -14.68 10.44
CA LYS A 41 -18.34 -14.62 11.91
C LYS A 41 -18.63 -13.22 12.47
N GLN A 42 -18.39 -12.19 11.68
CA GLN A 42 -18.67 -10.78 12.01
C GLN A 42 -19.98 -10.25 11.40
N GLY A 43 -20.89 -11.15 10.99
CA GLY A 43 -22.21 -10.76 10.45
C GLY A 43 -22.16 -10.08 9.07
N PHE A 44 -21.14 -10.43 8.27
CA PHE A 44 -20.85 -9.89 6.93
C PHE A 44 -20.67 -8.36 6.92
N SER A 45 -20.03 -7.82 7.96
CA SER A 45 -19.85 -6.38 8.12
C SER A 45 -18.98 -5.78 7.00
N MET A 46 -17.88 -6.44 6.62
CA MET A 46 -17.00 -5.98 5.55
C MET A 46 -17.69 -6.04 4.19
N LEU A 47 -18.41 -7.13 3.89
CA LEU A 47 -19.16 -7.25 2.63
C LEU A 47 -20.21 -6.14 2.49
N LYS A 48 -20.97 -5.87 3.56
CA LYS A 48 -21.93 -4.75 3.60
C LYS A 48 -21.22 -3.42 3.36
N SER A 49 -20.09 -3.18 4.01
CA SER A 49 -19.30 -1.97 3.80
C SER A 49 -18.84 -1.83 2.34
N ILE A 50 -18.36 -2.90 1.70
CA ILE A 50 -17.93 -2.88 0.28
C ILE A 50 -19.10 -2.51 -0.65
N ILE A 51 -20.27 -3.13 -0.45
CA ILE A 51 -21.46 -2.89 -1.27
C ILE A 51 -21.91 -1.44 -1.18
N VAL A 52 -21.90 -0.84 0.01
CA VAL A 52 -22.30 0.56 0.23
C VAL A 52 -21.20 1.54 -0.20
N TRP A 53 -19.93 1.14 -0.12
CA TRP A 53 -18.78 2.01 -0.38
C TRP A 53 -18.72 2.50 -1.84
N ILE A 54 -19.02 1.65 -2.82
CA ILE A 54 -18.98 2.04 -4.24
C ILE A 54 -20.04 3.13 -4.56
N PRO A 55 -21.34 2.94 -4.28
CA PRO A 55 -22.34 3.99 -4.43
C PRO A 55 -22.00 5.25 -3.64
N TYR A 56 -21.52 5.11 -2.40
CA TYR A 56 -21.11 6.23 -1.57
C TYR A 56 -19.99 7.07 -2.21
N ARG A 57 -18.96 6.44 -2.78
CA ARG A 57 -17.87 7.14 -3.49
C ARG A 57 -18.36 7.84 -4.75
N ILE A 58 -19.24 7.20 -5.53
CA ILE A 58 -19.84 7.79 -6.73
C ILE A 58 -20.69 9.01 -6.35
N ALA A 59 -21.53 8.90 -5.32
CA ALA A 59 -22.35 10.00 -4.82
C ALA A 59 -21.50 11.18 -4.34
N GLY A 60 -20.41 10.92 -3.61
CA GLY A 60 -19.45 11.95 -3.20
C GLY A 60 -18.78 12.64 -4.39
N PHE A 61 -18.31 11.87 -5.37
CA PHE A 61 -17.73 12.41 -6.61
C PHE A 61 -18.71 13.33 -7.37
N LEU A 62 -19.99 12.94 -7.44
CA LEU A 62 -21.07 13.73 -8.05
C LEU A 62 -21.51 14.94 -7.20
N GLY A 63 -20.94 15.14 -6.02
CA GLY A 63 -21.24 16.27 -5.14
C GLY A 63 -22.51 16.11 -4.29
N LEU A 64 -23.08 14.91 -4.18
CA LEU A 64 -24.26 14.64 -3.34
C LEU A 64 -23.93 14.65 -1.83
N TYR A 65 -22.65 14.59 -1.47
CA TYR A 65 -22.16 14.72 -0.10
C TYR A 65 -20.73 15.31 -0.14
N PRO A 66 -20.28 16.12 0.85
CA PRO A 66 -18.98 16.80 0.81
C PRO A 66 -17.78 15.85 1.05
N LYS A 67 -17.53 14.91 0.12
CA LYS A 67 -16.40 13.98 0.19
C LYS A 67 -15.95 13.55 -1.20
N ASN A 68 -14.69 13.86 -1.53
CA ASN A 68 -14.08 13.61 -2.85
C ASN A 68 -14.84 14.26 -4.01
N ASN A 69 -15.51 15.39 -3.75
CA ASN A 69 -16.17 16.16 -4.80
C ASN A 69 -15.19 16.48 -5.92
N LEU A 70 -15.70 16.54 -7.15
CA LEU A 70 -14.89 16.98 -8.28
C LEU A 70 -14.43 18.42 -8.04
N SER A 71 -13.17 18.59 -7.66
CA SER A 71 -12.51 19.87 -7.43
C SER A 71 -11.17 19.90 -8.16
N ALA A 72 -10.65 21.11 -8.38
CA ALA A 72 -9.32 21.27 -8.99
C ALA A 72 -8.22 20.58 -8.16
N GLU A 73 -8.34 20.59 -6.84
CA GLU A 73 -7.42 19.93 -5.92
C GLU A 73 -7.49 18.40 -6.05
N SER A 74 -8.69 17.82 -6.00
CA SER A 74 -8.92 16.38 -6.16
C SER A 74 -8.42 15.86 -7.51
N PHE A 75 -8.63 16.65 -8.57
CA PHE A 75 -8.14 16.36 -9.91
C PHE A 75 -6.60 16.40 -9.99
N ARG A 76 -5.97 17.45 -9.44
CA ARG A 76 -4.50 17.55 -9.37
C ARG A 76 -3.89 16.42 -8.56
N GLY A 77 -4.47 16.07 -7.42
CA GLY A 77 -4.02 14.94 -6.60
C GLY A 77 -4.13 13.61 -7.35
N SER A 78 -5.24 13.38 -8.06
CA SER A 78 -5.42 12.18 -8.90
C SER A 78 -4.39 12.10 -10.01
N LEU A 79 -4.06 13.22 -10.66
CA LEU A 79 -2.98 13.30 -11.65
C LEU A 79 -1.60 13.04 -11.03
N ALA A 80 -1.33 13.59 -9.85
CA ALA A 80 -0.07 13.41 -9.15
C ALA A 80 0.16 11.94 -8.79
N VAL A 81 -0.82 11.25 -8.20
CA VAL A 81 -0.70 9.82 -7.87
C VAL A 81 -0.64 8.96 -9.13
N THR A 82 -1.37 9.32 -10.19
CA THR A 82 -1.27 8.62 -11.48
C THR A 82 0.13 8.74 -12.06
N ASN A 83 0.73 9.94 -12.02
CA ASN A 83 2.09 10.18 -12.44
C ASN A 83 3.12 9.43 -11.57
N GLU A 84 2.93 9.44 -10.25
CA GLU A 84 3.76 8.65 -9.34
C GLU A 84 3.71 7.17 -9.72
N PHE A 85 2.51 6.60 -9.91
CA PHE A 85 2.37 5.19 -10.26
C PHE A 85 3.08 4.82 -11.56
N PHE A 86 2.77 5.50 -12.67
CA PHE A 86 3.39 5.17 -13.96
C PHE A 86 4.88 5.52 -13.99
N GLY A 87 5.28 6.63 -13.37
CA GLY A 87 6.68 7.04 -13.27
C GLY A 87 7.52 6.01 -12.50
N LYS A 88 7.04 5.60 -11.32
CA LYS A 88 7.73 4.69 -10.40
C LYS A 88 7.83 3.26 -10.93
N ILE A 89 6.99 2.86 -11.89
CA ILE A 89 7.15 1.57 -12.60
C ILE A 89 8.45 1.53 -13.41
N PHE A 90 8.89 2.67 -13.96
CA PHE A 90 10.03 2.73 -14.88
C PHE A 90 11.28 3.32 -14.26
N VAL A 91 11.10 4.32 -13.39
CA VAL A 91 12.20 5.14 -12.87
C VAL A 91 11.96 5.48 -11.40
N LEU A 92 12.95 5.22 -10.54
CA LEU A 92 12.89 5.52 -9.10
C LEU A 92 13.17 7.00 -8.79
N ASN A 93 13.79 7.74 -9.72
CA ASN A 93 14.02 9.17 -9.59
C ASN A 93 12.74 9.97 -9.87
N GLU A 94 12.23 10.65 -8.83
CA GLU A 94 10.96 11.39 -8.87
C GLU A 94 10.91 12.49 -9.93
N ARG A 95 12.05 13.15 -10.21
CA ARG A 95 12.15 14.22 -11.22
C ARG A 95 11.87 13.72 -12.63
N LEU A 96 12.02 12.42 -12.86
CA LEU A 96 11.83 11.78 -14.16
C LEU A 96 10.47 11.10 -14.31
N TRP A 97 9.64 11.06 -13.26
CA TRP A 97 8.34 10.38 -13.30
C TRP A 97 7.43 10.95 -14.37
N ILE A 98 7.38 12.27 -14.53
CA ILE A 98 6.55 12.91 -15.56
C ILE A 98 6.98 12.51 -16.97
N VAL A 99 8.29 12.43 -17.21
CA VAL A 99 8.84 12.01 -18.51
C VAL A 99 8.48 10.56 -18.78
N ALA A 100 8.68 9.67 -17.80
CA ALA A 100 8.35 8.25 -17.91
C ALA A 100 6.85 8.03 -18.17
N THR A 101 5.97 8.74 -17.46
CA THR A 101 4.52 8.69 -17.66
C THR A 101 4.13 9.16 -19.06
N LEU A 102 4.70 10.28 -19.55
CA LEU A 102 4.41 10.79 -20.89
C LEU A 102 4.89 9.82 -21.98
N VAL A 103 6.07 9.22 -21.83
CA VAL A 103 6.58 8.19 -22.75
C VAL A 103 5.64 6.98 -22.77
N PHE A 104 5.20 6.50 -21.62
CA PHE A 104 4.23 5.40 -21.53
C PHE A 104 2.92 5.74 -22.24
N LEU A 105 2.35 6.91 -21.99
CA LEU A 105 1.11 7.36 -22.63
C LEU A 105 1.26 7.48 -24.15
N LEU A 106 2.40 8.00 -24.63
CA LEU A 106 2.69 8.07 -26.06
C LEU A 106 2.73 6.68 -26.70
N LEU A 107 3.43 5.72 -26.07
CA LEU A 107 3.47 4.33 -26.53
C LEU A 107 2.08 3.69 -26.51
N ALA A 108 1.28 3.96 -25.46
CA ALA A 108 -0.11 3.52 -25.35
C ALA A 108 -0.97 4.03 -26.52
N VAL A 109 -0.91 5.33 -26.80
CA VAL A 109 -1.65 5.96 -27.90
C VAL A 109 -1.23 5.39 -29.26
N ILE A 110 0.07 5.26 -29.51
CA ILE A 110 0.58 4.68 -30.78
C ILE A 110 0.08 3.25 -30.95
N PHE A 111 0.11 2.43 -29.89
CA PHE A 111 -0.36 1.05 -29.94
C PHE A 111 -1.86 0.97 -30.19
N VAL A 112 -2.66 1.76 -29.48
CA VAL A 112 -4.12 1.80 -29.67
C VAL A 112 -4.43 2.21 -31.10
N ARG A 113 -3.80 3.27 -31.62
CA ARG A 113 -4.00 3.72 -33.00
C ARG A 113 -3.69 2.63 -34.03
N LYS A 114 -2.58 1.90 -33.86
CA LYS A 114 -2.20 0.79 -34.76
C LYS A 114 -3.10 -0.45 -34.64
N ASN A 115 -3.70 -0.68 -33.46
CA ASN A 115 -4.41 -1.92 -33.14
C ASN A 115 -5.89 -1.72 -32.79
N TYR A 116 -6.48 -0.57 -33.09
CA TYR A 116 -7.84 -0.23 -32.62
C TYR A 116 -8.91 -1.25 -33.04
N ARG A 117 -8.79 -1.84 -34.24
CA ARG A 117 -9.70 -2.91 -34.70
C ARG A 117 -9.53 -4.20 -33.89
N LYS A 118 -8.31 -4.50 -33.46
CA LYS A 118 -7.99 -5.67 -32.63
C LYS A 118 -8.41 -5.47 -31.18
N LEU A 119 -8.37 -4.25 -30.68
CA LEU A 119 -8.77 -3.89 -29.30
C LEU A 119 -10.14 -4.45 -28.91
N PHE A 120 -11.10 -4.46 -29.84
CA PHE A 120 -12.46 -4.97 -29.58
C PHE A 120 -12.64 -6.44 -29.96
N ARG A 121 -11.75 -7.01 -30.77
CA ARG A 121 -11.82 -8.41 -31.24
C ARG A 121 -11.05 -9.37 -30.32
N ASP A 122 -9.83 -9.01 -29.95
CA ASP A 122 -8.95 -9.77 -29.09
C ASP A 122 -9.36 -9.62 -27.62
N TYR A 123 -9.68 -10.74 -26.96
CA TYR A 123 -10.16 -10.74 -25.59
C TYR A 123 -9.10 -10.26 -24.59
N GLY A 124 -7.84 -10.67 -24.76
CA GLY A 124 -6.76 -10.30 -23.84
C GLY A 124 -6.47 -8.80 -23.91
N ILE A 125 -6.31 -8.26 -25.13
CA ILE A 125 -6.10 -6.82 -25.33
C ILE A 125 -7.30 -6.02 -24.80
N PHE A 126 -8.52 -6.48 -25.07
CA PHE A 126 -9.74 -5.86 -24.56
C PHE A 126 -9.74 -5.75 -23.03
N VAL A 127 -9.44 -6.84 -22.32
CA VAL A 127 -9.42 -6.88 -20.85
C VAL A 127 -8.33 -5.98 -20.26
N ILE A 128 -7.15 -5.91 -20.88
CA ILE A 128 -6.05 -5.02 -20.44
C ILE A 128 -6.51 -3.56 -20.47
N PHE A 129 -7.06 -3.10 -21.60
CA PHE A 129 -7.50 -1.71 -21.74
C PHE A 129 -8.72 -1.38 -20.89
N LEU A 130 -9.65 -2.33 -20.76
CA LEU A 130 -10.79 -2.18 -19.85
C LEU A 130 -10.34 -2.07 -18.39
N SER A 131 -9.32 -2.85 -17.99
CA SER A 131 -8.72 -2.78 -16.66
C SER A 131 -8.08 -1.42 -16.41
N LEU A 132 -7.27 -0.95 -17.36
CA LEU A 132 -6.64 0.36 -17.31
C LEU A 132 -7.67 1.47 -17.18
N ALA A 133 -8.68 1.50 -18.05
CA ALA A 133 -9.74 2.50 -18.02
C ALA A 133 -10.50 2.47 -16.68
N SER A 134 -10.91 1.30 -16.22
CA SER A 134 -11.70 1.17 -14.98
C SER A 134 -10.95 1.63 -13.74
N VAL A 135 -9.66 1.28 -13.60
CA VAL A 135 -8.88 1.70 -12.43
C VAL A 135 -8.60 3.19 -12.48
N LEU A 136 -8.24 3.73 -13.66
CA LEU A 136 -8.06 5.18 -13.81
C LEU A 136 -9.35 5.93 -13.48
N SER A 137 -10.50 5.49 -14.00
CA SER A 137 -11.79 6.08 -13.61
C SER A 137 -12.03 5.99 -12.10
N GLY A 138 -11.72 4.85 -11.48
CA GLY A 138 -11.84 4.68 -10.02
C GLY A 138 -10.94 5.65 -9.24
N VAL A 139 -9.74 5.94 -9.73
CA VAL A 139 -8.80 6.90 -9.12
C VAL A 139 -9.39 8.31 -9.12
N PHE A 140 -9.94 8.75 -10.27
CA PHE A 140 -10.57 10.06 -10.37
C PHE A 140 -11.87 10.15 -9.55
N ILE A 141 -12.66 9.07 -9.47
CA ILE A 141 -13.83 9.00 -8.58
C ILE A 141 -13.41 9.08 -7.11
N HIS A 142 -12.27 8.50 -6.75
CA HIS A 142 -11.78 8.51 -5.38
C HIS A 142 -11.16 9.86 -4.98
N GLY A 143 -10.58 10.61 -5.92
CA GLY A 143 -10.01 11.93 -5.66
C GLY A 143 -8.71 11.88 -4.86
N ALA A 144 -7.63 11.41 -5.48
CA ALA A 144 -6.31 11.15 -4.87
C ALA A 144 -6.26 9.95 -3.91
N PRO A 145 -6.57 8.72 -4.37
CA PRO A 145 -6.35 7.52 -3.57
C PRO A 145 -4.86 7.27 -3.31
N PRO A 146 -4.51 6.48 -2.29
CA PRO A 146 -3.15 5.96 -2.12
C PRO A 146 -2.66 5.14 -3.32
N ILE A 147 -1.35 5.17 -3.60
CA ILE A 147 -0.73 4.49 -4.76
C ILE A 147 -1.01 2.98 -4.84
N HIS A 148 -1.20 2.29 -3.71
CA HIS A 148 -1.47 0.85 -3.70
C HIS A 148 -2.82 0.48 -4.35
N TYR A 149 -3.72 1.45 -4.57
CA TYR A 149 -4.97 1.23 -5.32
C TYR A 149 -4.71 0.92 -6.80
N PHE A 150 -3.52 1.24 -7.30
CA PHE A 150 -3.08 0.92 -8.66
C PHE A 150 -2.43 -0.46 -8.76
N LEU A 151 -2.30 -1.23 -7.67
CA LEU A 151 -1.73 -2.59 -7.70
C LEU A 151 -2.38 -3.49 -8.78
N PRO A 152 -3.71 -3.46 -9.04
CA PRO A 152 -4.30 -4.22 -10.13
C PRO A 152 -3.79 -3.83 -11.54
N LEU A 153 -3.20 -2.64 -11.69
CA LEU A 153 -2.59 -2.17 -12.93
C LEU A 153 -1.09 -2.46 -12.99
N PHE A 154 -0.44 -2.90 -11.92
CA PHE A 154 1.02 -3.01 -11.84
C PHE A 154 1.61 -3.84 -12.98
N SER A 155 0.94 -4.93 -13.37
CA SER A 155 1.37 -5.81 -14.45
C SER A 155 1.09 -5.26 -15.86
N ILE A 156 0.19 -4.27 -16.01
CA ILE A 156 -0.25 -3.80 -17.32
C ILE A 156 0.87 -3.06 -18.07
N PRO A 157 1.55 -2.05 -17.50
CA PRO A 157 2.60 -1.35 -18.24
C PRO A 157 3.78 -2.25 -18.67
N PRO A 158 4.31 -3.17 -17.82
CA PRO A 158 5.34 -4.11 -18.24
C PRO A 158 4.88 -5.06 -19.36
N VAL A 159 3.69 -5.65 -19.25
CA VAL A 159 3.13 -6.54 -20.31
C VAL A 159 2.96 -5.76 -21.61
N PHE A 160 2.43 -4.55 -21.51
CA PHE A 160 2.20 -3.68 -22.67
C PHE A 160 3.51 -3.34 -23.40
N ILE A 161 4.55 -2.96 -22.66
CA ILE A 161 5.87 -2.68 -23.24
C ILE A 161 6.51 -3.95 -23.80
N GLY A 162 6.34 -5.10 -23.13
CA GLY A 162 6.79 -6.40 -23.63
C GLY A 162 6.21 -6.72 -25.01
N ILE A 163 4.90 -6.53 -25.20
CA ILE A 163 4.24 -6.74 -26.50
C ILE A 163 4.80 -5.79 -27.58
N ILE A 164 5.09 -4.53 -27.24
CA ILE A 164 5.70 -3.58 -28.18
C ILE A 164 7.12 -4.02 -28.55
N ALA A 165 7.91 -4.40 -27.55
CA ALA A 165 9.29 -4.84 -27.74
C ALA A 165 9.36 -6.06 -28.67
N GLU A 166 8.54 -7.08 -28.37
CA GLU A 166 8.42 -8.31 -29.17
C GLU A 166 8.06 -8.01 -30.63
N LYS A 167 7.03 -7.19 -30.87
CA LYS A 167 6.59 -6.82 -32.23
C LYS A 167 7.63 -6.06 -33.03
N SER A 168 8.45 -5.25 -32.38
CA SER A 168 9.49 -4.47 -33.06
C SER A 168 10.69 -5.31 -33.50
N LYS A 169 10.91 -6.48 -32.86
CA LYS A 169 12.10 -7.34 -33.05
C LYS A 169 13.45 -6.61 -32.96
N SER A 170 13.48 -5.43 -32.32
CA SER A 170 14.68 -4.60 -32.26
C SER A 170 15.51 -4.91 -31.02
N ARG A 171 16.82 -5.13 -31.21
CA ARG A 171 17.79 -5.27 -30.11
C ARG A 171 17.89 -3.99 -29.26
N LEU A 172 17.40 -2.85 -29.77
CA LEU A 172 17.35 -1.59 -29.03
C LEU A 172 16.58 -1.73 -27.70
N TRP A 173 15.54 -2.57 -27.64
CA TRP A 173 14.80 -2.78 -26.39
C TRP A 173 15.64 -3.42 -25.29
N LEU A 174 16.54 -4.35 -25.65
CA LEU A 174 17.48 -4.92 -24.69
C LEU A 174 18.38 -3.82 -24.12
N VAL A 175 18.90 -2.94 -24.98
CA VAL A 175 19.73 -1.81 -24.56
C VAL A 175 18.94 -0.85 -23.65
N ILE A 176 17.69 -0.52 -24.00
CA ILE A 176 16.81 0.32 -23.18
C ILE A 176 16.56 -0.32 -21.82
N PHE A 177 16.25 -1.62 -21.76
CA PHE A 177 16.01 -2.31 -20.49
C PHE A 177 17.27 -2.41 -19.64
N LEU A 178 18.43 -2.70 -20.23
CA LEU A 178 19.71 -2.71 -19.52
C LEU A 178 20.05 -1.32 -18.97
N PHE A 179 19.81 -0.27 -19.76
CA PHE A 179 20.00 1.11 -19.32
C PHE A 179 19.06 1.46 -18.18
N LEU A 180 17.75 1.17 -18.29
CA LEU A 180 16.79 1.41 -17.21
C LEU A 180 17.15 0.63 -15.95
N PHE A 181 17.59 -0.62 -16.08
CA PHE A 181 18.04 -1.43 -14.96
C PHE A 181 19.26 -0.79 -14.28
N ALA A 182 20.31 -0.47 -15.04
CA ALA A 182 21.50 0.18 -14.52
C ALA A 182 21.21 1.54 -13.87
N PHE A 183 20.34 2.35 -14.49
CA PHE A 183 19.91 3.65 -13.98
C PHE A 183 19.17 3.53 -12.64
N ASN A 184 18.29 2.54 -12.52
CA ASN A 184 17.53 2.30 -11.29
C ASN A 184 18.33 1.57 -10.21
N LEU A 185 19.47 0.97 -10.55
CA LEU A 185 20.30 0.19 -9.62
C LEU A 185 20.74 1.03 -8.41
N GLN A 186 21.05 2.30 -8.64
CA GLN A 186 21.35 3.25 -7.56
C GLN A 186 20.17 3.42 -6.58
N GLY A 187 18.92 3.31 -7.05
CA GLY A 187 17.75 3.36 -6.19
C GLY A 187 17.54 2.07 -5.40
N PHE A 188 17.85 0.90 -5.99
CA PHE A 188 17.78 -0.40 -5.31
C PHE A 188 18.80 -0.53 -4.17
N PHE A 189 20.01 -0.03 -4.38
CA PHE A 189 21.08 0.00 -3.37
C PHE A 189 21.16 1.34 -2.63
N GLY A 190 20.24 2.26 -2.92
CA GLY A 190 20.16 3.57 -2.31
C GLY A 190 19.54 3.49 -0.92
N HIS A 191 19.88 4.49 -0.10
CA HIS A 191 19.42 4.60 1.29
C HIS A 191 17.88 4.50 1.46
N TYR A 192 17.08 4.79 0.42
CA TYR A 192 15.61 4.80 0.49
C TYR A 192 14.94 3.44 0.78
N ILE A 193 15.53 2.31 0.36
CA ILE A 193 14.91 0.99 0.55
C ILE A 193 15.37 0.31 1.84
N PHE A 194 16.62 0.56 2.27
CA PHE A 194 17.24 -0.20 3.35
C PHE A 194 17.81 0.65 4.51
N TYR A 195 18.11 1.94 4.30
CA TYR A 195 18.99 2.69 5.21
C TYR A 195 18.69 4.18 5.27
N SER A 196 17.43 4.65 5.27
CA SER A 196 17.15 6.10 5.34
C SER A 196 17.94 6.73 6.48
N PRO A 197 18.91 7.64 6.20
CA PRO A 197 19.65 8.30 7.24
C PRO A 197 18.66 9.17 8.03
N VAL A 198 18.53 8.87 9.32
CA VAL A 198 17.84 9.67 10.33
C VAL A 198 18.63 10.97 10.54
N LYS A 199 18.84 11.76 9.48
CA LYS A 199 19.67 12.96 9.57
C LYS A 199 18.90 14.26 9.65
N GLU A 200 17.62 14.27 9.30
CA GLU A 200 16.73 15.40 9.60
C GLU A 200 15.36 14.85 10.01
N ALA A 201 15.31 14.21 11.18
CA ALA A 201 14.06 13.90 11.86
C ALA A 201 13.55 15.13 12.61
N THR A 202 13.35 16.23 11.88
CA THR A 202 12.39 17.25 12.30
C THR A 202 11.00 16.63 12.13
N GLN A 203 10.51 15.98 13.18
CA GLN A 203 9.14 15.42 13.29
C GLN A 203 8.71 14.36 12.25
N GLU A 204 9.59 13.88 11.39
CA GLU A 204 9.36 12.74 10.50
C GLU A 204 10.65 11.90 10.38
N PRO A 205 10.62 10.57 10.46
CA PRO A 205 9.46 9.75 10.13
C PRO A 205 8.68 9.24 11.36
N PRO A 206 7.39 8.84 11.17
CA PRO A 206 6.51 8.32 12.23
C PRO A 206 6.87 6.89 12.67
N PHE A 207 8.14 6.51 12.57
CA PHE A 207 8.61 5.18 12.94
C PHE A 207 9.93 5.25 13.70
N VAL A 208 10.05 4.40 14.72
CA VAL A 208 11.30 4.19 15.45
C VAL A 208 12.17 3.23 14.64
N PRO A 209 13.44 3.56 14.30
CA PRO A 209 14.31 2.67 13.55
C PRO A 209 14.53 1.32 14.27
N PHE A 210 14.66 0.23 13.53
CA PHE A 210 14.83 -1.12 14.09
C PHE A 210 16.01 -1.23 15.09
N LYS A 211 17.12 -0.54 14.80
CA LYS A 211 18.28 -0.49 15.71
C LYS A 211 17.89 0.12 17.07
N LEU A 212 17.14 1.21 17.06
CA LEU A 212 16.67 1.88 18.28
C LEU A 212 15.64 1.03 19.02
N GLN A 213 14.73 0.37 18.31
CA GLN A 213 13.79 -0.57 18.92
C GLN A 213 14.52 -1.74 19.61
N THR A 214 15.60 -2.22 18.99
CA THR A 214 16.46 -3.27 19.56
C THR A 214 17.18 -2.80 20.82
N GLU A 215 17.72 -1.58 20.82
CA GLU A 215 18.36 -0.97 22.00
C GLU A 215 17.37 -0.82 23.16
N ILE A 216 16.17 -0.30 22.89
CA ILE A 216 15.09 -0.17 23.88
C ILE A 216 14.67 -1.53 24.44
N ALA A 217 14.46 -2.53 23.59
CA ALA A 217 14.04 -3.85 24.03
C ALA A 217 15.11 -4.53 24.90
N ARG A 218 16.39 -4.42 24.54
CA ARG A 218 17.50 -4.93 25.36
C ARG A 218 17.58 -4.21 26.71
N TYR A 219 17.39 -2.90 26.73
CA TYR A 219 17.32 -2.13 27.97
C TYR A 219 16.20 -2.66 28.90
N ILE A 220 14.98 -2.78 28.38
CA ILE A 220 13.82 -3.25 29.17
C ILE A 220 14.08 -4.65 29.73
N VAL A 221 14.58 -5.57 28.91
CA VAL A 221 14.88 -6.95 29.34
C VAL A 221 15.94 -6.97 30.43
N SER A 222 17.01 -6.18 30.26
CA SER A 222 18.09 -6.06 31.23
C SER A 222 17.62 -5.43 32.55
N ASP A 223 16.77 -4.40 32.49
CA ASP A 223 16.24 -3.70 33.67
C ASP A 223 15.17 -4.53 34.40
N ALA A 224 14.38 -5.33 33.66
CA ALA A 224 13.43 -6.27 34.24
C ALA A 224 14.08 -7.47 34.92
N LYS A 225 15.34 -7.82 34.59
CA LYS A 225 16.11 -8.93 35.21
C LYS A 225 15.34 -10.26 35.26
N GLY A 226 14.55 -10.55 34.23
CA GLY A 226 13.72 -11.76 34.13
C GLY A 226 12.38 -11.70 34.90
N GLU A 227 12.09 -10.61 35.60
CA GLU A 227 10.76 -10.38 36.18
C GLU A 227 9.74 -10.14 35.07
N LYS A 228 8.50 -10.59 35.31
CA LYS A 228 7.37 -10.32 34.42
C LYS A 228 7.05 -8.82 34.44
N PHE A 229 6.79 -8.26 33.28
CA PHE A 229 6.36 -6.87 33.13
C PHE A 229 5.28 -6.73 32.06
N ALA A 230 4.48 -5.68 32.15
CA ALA A 230 3.51 -5.30 31.13
C ALA A 230 4.15 -4.28 30.19
N LEU A 231 3.79 -4.34 28.91
CA LEU A 231 4.25 -3.40 27.90
C LEU A 231 3.08 -2.53 27.43
N ARG A 232 3.33 -1.24 27.28
CA ARG A 232 2.49 -0.30 26.55
C ARG A 232 3.32 0.51 25.58
N ARG A 233 2.68 0.99 24.52
CA ARG A 233 3.32 1.87 23.55
C ARG A 233 2.41 3.04 23.25
N VAL A 234 2.97 4.24 23.18
CA VAL A 234 2.26 5.47 22.89
C VAL A 234 2.94 6.13 21.70
N GLY A 235 2.24 6.22 20.59
CA GLY A 235 2.74 6.93 19.42
C GLY A 235 1.71 7.06 18.32
N PHE A 236 2.20 7.25 17.09
CA PHE A 236 1.33 7.30 15.93
C PHE A 236 0.66 5.94 15.71
N TRP A 237 -0.62 5.93 15.33
CA TRP A 237 -1.37 4.73 14.97
C TRP A 237 -1.86 3.84 16.13
N ASP A 238 -1.92 4.37 17.36
CA ASP A 238 -2.44 3.66 18.54
C ASP A 238 -3.91 3.19 18.39
N GLN A 239 -4.65 3.65 17.37
CA GLN A 239 -6.00 3.15 17.05
C GLN A 239 -6.02 1.71 16.52
N PHE A 240 -4.87 1.15 16.13
CA PHE A 240 -4.78 -0.26 15.74
C PHE A 240 -4.57 -1.16 16.97
N SER A 241 -4.84 -2.46 16.79
CA SER A 241 -4.76 -3.45 17.88
C SER A 241 -3.42 -3.40 18.62
N GLU A 242 -3.47 -3.60 19.94
CA GLU A 242 -2.30 -3.60 20.84
C GLU A 242 -1.43 -2.35 20.76
N GLU A 243 -2.03 -1.18 20.45
CA GLU A 243 -1.33 0.12 20.40
C GLU A 243 -0.15 0.11 19.42
N TYR A 244 -0.17 -0.77 18.41
CA TYR A 244 0.92 -1.00 17.46
C TYR A 244 2.25 -1.46 18.11
N SER A 245 2.18 -2.09 19.30
CA SER A 245 3.34 -2.53 20.09
C SER A 245 3.95 -3.88 19.67
N GLN A 246 3.42 -4.54 18.64
CA GLN A 246 3.79 -5.91 18.26
C GLN A 246 5.28 -6.09 17.99
N ASN A 247 5.94 -5.10 17.37
CA ASN A 247 7.37 -5.17 17.08
C ASN A 247 8.22 -5.23 18.36
N TYR A 248 7.89 -4.38 19.35
CA TYR A 248 8.56 -4.40 20.64
C TYR A 248 8.28 -5.69 21.39
N ARG A 249 7.03 -6.17 21.40
CA ARG A 249 6.67 -7.45 22.03
C ARG A 249 7.47 -8.61 21.46
N TYR A 250 7.59 -8.69 20.13
CA TYR A 250 8.42 -9.67 19.45
C TYR A 250 9.89 -9.57 19.87
N LEU A 251 10.46 -8.36 19.89
CA LEU A 251 11.86 -8.16 20.29
C LEU A 251 12.11 -8.53 21.76
N LEU A 252 11.19 -8.20 22.66
CA LEU A 252 11.29 -8.54 24.08
C LEU A 252 11.22 -10.06 24.30
N TRP A 253 10.31 -10.75 23.60
CA TRP A 253 10.29 -12.21 23.55
C TRP A 253 11.60 -12.78 22.98
N TYR A 254 12.09 -12.24 21.86
CA TYR A 254 13.33 -12.67 21.21
C TYR A 254 14.56 -12.50 22.12
N PHE A 255 14.59 -11.43 22.92
CA PHE A 255 15.64 -11.21 23.93
C PHE A 255 15.40 -11.96 25.25
N GLY A 256 14.36 -12.80 25.33
CA GLY A 256 14.16 -13.76 26.42
C GLY A 256 13.24 -13.29 27.55
N ASN A 257 12.48 -12.21 27.41
CA ASN A 257 11.51 -11.78 28.42
C ASN A 257 10.23 -11.22 27.77
N GLU A 258 9.26 -12.09 27.50
CA GLU A 258 7.98 -11.71 26.90
C GLU A 258 7.08 -10.94 27.89
N PRO A 259 6.49 -9.79 27.50
CA PRO A 259 5.60 -9.05 28.37
C PRO A 259 4.28 -9.78 28.63
N THR A 260 3.74 -9.62 29.84
CA THR A 260 2.46 -10.18 30.29
C THR A 260 1.55 -9.07 30.81
N ALA A 261 0.26 -9.11 30.48
CA ALA A 261 -0.70 -8.04 30.81
C ALA A 261 -0.90 -7.80 32.32
N GLU A 262 -0.69 -8.81 33.17
CA GLU A 262 -1.02 -8.79 34.60
C GLU A 262 0.20 -8.53 35.52
N ALA A 263 1.28 -7.95 34.99
CA ALA A 263 2.49 -7.73 35.77
C ALA A 263 2.47 -6.43 36.58
N LYS A 264 3.09 -6.46 37.78
CA LYS A 264 3.21 -5.30 38.67
C LYS A 264 4.07 -4.18 38.08
N THR A 265 5.13 -4.55 37.36
CA THR A 265 5.97 -3.60 36.64
C THR A 265 5.40 -3.39 35.24
N SER A 266 5.31 -2.15 34.80
CA SER A 266 4.92 -1.79 33.43
C SER A 266 5.93 -0.84 32.82
N TYR A 267 6.28 -1.09 31.56
CA TYR A 267 7.08 -0.19 30.73
C TYR A 267 6.18 0.42 29.66
N THR A 268 6.18 1.75 29.57
CA THR A 268 5.50 2.48 28.49
C THR A 268 6.55 3.11 27.60
N ILE A 269 6.55 2.74 26.32
CA ILE A 269 7.43 3.31 25.29
C ILE A 269 6.68 4.45 24.61
N TYR A 270 7.20 5.67 24.68
CA TYR A 270 6.67 6.86 24.03
C TYR A 270 7.48 7.15 22.76
N ASP A 271 6.98 6.64 21.64
CA ASP A 271 7.49 6.98 20.31
C ASP A 271 7.10 8.43 19.94
N ASP A 272 5.97 8.91 20.47
CA ASP A 272 5.55 10.31 20.41
C ASP A 272 5.76 10.97 21.78
N VAL A 273 6.90 11.63 21.93
CA VAL A 273 7.31 12.31 23.16
C VAL A 273 6.41 13.49 23.53
N SER A 274 5.64 14.05 22.58
CA SER A 274 4.66 15.11 22.89
C SER A 274 3.50 14.61 23.77
N ARG A 275 3.26 13.29 23.77
CA ARG A 275 2.24 12.62 24.57
C ARG A 275 2.78 12.08 25.91
N LEU A 276 4.04 12.35 26.23
CA LEU A 276 4.63 12.03 27.53
C LEU A 276 4.02 12.91 28.63
N PRO A 277 3.40 12.34 29.69
CA PRO A 277 2.82 13.15 30.76
C PRO A 277 3.87 13.99 31.49
N LEU A 278 3.56 15.27 31.72
CA LEU A 278 4.39 16.18 32.51
C LEU A 278 4.63 15.61 33.91
N GLY A 279 5.88 15.65 34.38
CA GLY A 279 6.26 15.12 35.70
C GLY A 279 6.40 13.60 35.78
N SER A 280 6.47 12.90 34.64
CA SER A 280 6.79 11.46 34.62
C SER A 280 8.12 11.19 35.33
N LYS A 281 8.12 10.22 36.25
CA LYS A 281 9.32 9.74 36.97
C LYS A 281 9.86 8.49 36.28
N ASN A 282 11.15 8.18 36.48
CA ASN A 282 11.83 7.02 35.90
C ASN A 282 11.72 6.96 34.36
N VAL A 283 12.12 8.06 33.72
CA VAL A 283 12.14 8.18 32.25
C VAL A 283 13.56 7.93 31.77
N GLU A 284 13.73 6.92 30.92
CA GLU A 284 14.96 6.66 30.18
C GLU A 284 14.81 7.16 28.75
N TRP A 285 15.81 7.90 28.25
CA TRP A 285 15.77 8.53 26.93
C TRP A 285 16.64 7.79 25.91
N PHE A 286 16.03 7.42 24.79
CA PHE A 286 16.66 6.78 23.65
C PHE A 286 16.49 7.68 22.43
N ASN A 287 17.40 8.64 22.27
CA ASN A 287 17.29 9.68 21.25
C ASN A 287 15.97 10.47 21.38
N ASN A 288 15.02 10.24 20.47
CA ASN A 288 13.71 10.87 20.43
C ASN A 288 12.57 9.98 20.97
N VAL A 289 12.90 8.89 21.67
CA VAL A 289 11.94 7.96 22.28
C VAL A 289 12.16 7.94 23.78
N ALA A 290 11.08 7.94 24.57
CA ALA A 290 11.14 7.87 26.02
C ALA A 290 10.56 6.56 26.54
N VAL A 291 11.23 5.91 27.49
CA VAL A 291 10.74 4.70 28.16
C VAL A 291 10.44 5.03 29.61
N VAL A 292 9.20 4.84 30.03
CA VAL A 292 8.77 5.12 31.40
C VAL A 292 8.48 3.82 32.13
N LYS A 293 9.18 3.61 33.26
CA LYS A 293 8.93 2.47 34.15
C LYS A 293 7.96 2.85 35.28
N ARG A 294 6.87 2.10 35.40
CA ARG A 294 5.90 2.24 36.51
C ARG A 294 5.78 0.93 37.27
N GLN A 295 5.83 1.02 38.59
CA GLN A 295 5.45 -0.08 39.48
C GLN A 295 4.05 0.21 39.99
N GLN A 296 3.09 -0.65 39.67
CA GLN A 296 1.80 -0.65 40.34
C GLN A 296 2.03 -1.11 41.78
N LYS A 297 1.58 -0.29 42.74
CA LYS A 297 1.58 -0.63 44.16
C LYS A 297 0.56 -1.73 44.43
#